data_AF-A0A938M613-F1
#
_entry.id   AF-A0A938M613-F1
#
_cell.length_a   1.000
_cell.length_b   1.000
_cell.length_c   1.000
_cell.angle_alpha   90.00
_cell.angle_beta   90.00
_cell.angle_gamma   90.00
#
_symmetry.space_group_name_H-M   'P 1'
#
loop_
_entity.id
_entity.type
_entity.pdbx_description
1 polymer ?
#
loop_
_entity_poly.entity_id
_entity_poly.type
_entity_poly.pdbx_seq_one_letter_code
_entity_poly.pdbx_strand_id
1 'polypeptide(L)'
;PCLSSKGLFEQNVKYVRAVFDIFDAPLESVMPADGYVSLCQCDLCKGKDTPELGWNGQISDYVWDYVNRVAQEVHKTHPNKKILCFAYGAYMLPPTKIAKLNPNILVGICQGRSAFSGPEKRQGIAGIRKGWLDKLPEANKQLMTYDYYLHARPERPFAFIPTFFPHAIAWDLKSLKGVSLGDFIEVYREKDGLATLAANHLNLYVTSRLWWDADQDVDALLEEYYTLFYGPARDEMKAFIAYCEANWQDLPKSAEKIGRTFELLAKAQENAAADSAHGQRIALIAGYIKPLKDLREQLVKGRQGVPRFKLRDLQDAKIKMDGILDDEAWQGLPAVGLRELETGRPPVHKTTFRAFWANNALHLGIRCDDPDAKNLVIGATKPDDTNVWNGDCVEALIETQTHSYYQLAISPSGALMDLDRKQGLNTKWSSRAEVTSHIGQDFWSLEVRIPVAGDLQGDVDPLNGVAGRRPTSTYPWYFNVCRQRVRQKDMELSAFSPTGKRVFHDLMKFAELWMQ
;
A
#
# COMPACT_ATOMS: atom_id res chain seq x y z
N PRO A 1 11.34 -22.27 -4.34
CA PRO A 1 12.12 -23.33 -5.01
C PRO A 1 13.57 -23.40 -4.47
N CYS A 2 14.23 -24.56 -4.55
CA CYS A 2 15.65 -24.72 -4.18
C CYS A 2 16.55 -24.63 -5.42
N LEU A 3 17.31 -23.54 -5.57
CA LEU A 3 18.21 -23.29 -6.71
C LEU A 3 19.52 -24.12 -6.63
N SER A 4 19.75 -24.81 -5.51
CA SER A 4 20.79 -25.84 -5.40
C SER A 4 20.32 -27.22 -5.90
N SER A 5 19.04 -27.40 -6.22
CA SER A 5 18.51 -28.69 -6.66
C SER A 5 19.00 -29.07 -8.06
N LYS A 6 19.62 -30.25 -8.17
CA LYS A 6 20.01 -30.84 -9.47
C LYS A 6 18.80 -31.07 -10.37
N GLY A 7 17.71 -31.60 -9.82
CA GLY A 7 16.49 -31.86 -10.58
C GLY A 7 15.85 -30.59 -11.14
N LEU A 8 15.82 -29.50 -10.35
CA LEU A 8 15.32 -28.22 -10.84
C LEU A 8 16.19 -27.68 -11.97
N PHE A 9 17.52 -27.71 -11.79
CA PHE A 9 18.48 -27.27 -12.80
C PHE A 9 18.29 -28.01 -14.12
N GLU A 10 18.24 -29.35 -14.09
CA GLU A 10 18.07 -30.18 -15.29
C GLU A 10 16.74 -29.93 -16.01
N GLN A 11 15.64 -29.81 -15.25
CA GLN A 11 14.33 -29.54 -15.83
C GLN A 11 14.25 -28.14 -16.43
N ASN A 12 14.84 -27.14 -15.78
CA ASN A 12 14.84 -25.78 -16.28
C ASN A 12 15.66 -25.64 -17.58
N VAL A 13 16.83 -26.28 -17.66
CA VAL A 13 17.62 -26.34 -18.91
C VAL A 13 16.82 -26.99 -20.04
N LYS A 14 16.13 -28.10 -19.76
CA LYS A 14 15.26 -28.76 -20.76
C LYS A 14 14.12 -27.86 -21.21
N TYR A 15 13.46 -27.19 -20.28
CA TYR A 15 12.38 -26.25 -20.56
C TYR A 15 12.86 -25.11 -21.46
N VAL A 16 13.96 -24.44 -21.10
CA VAL A 16 14.50 -23.31 -21.87
C VAL A 16 14.88 -23.75 -23.30
N ARG A 17 15.56 -24.90 -23.46
CA ARG A 17 15.87 -25.44 -24.79
C ARG A 17 14.60 -25.73 -25.57
N ALA A 18 13.59 -26.36 -24.96
CA ALA A 18 12.31 -26.61 -25.62
C ALA A 18 11.61 -25.32 -26.06
N VAL A 19 11.67 -24.24 -25.26
CA VAL A 19 11.13 -22.94 -25.67
C VAL A 19 11.84 -22.41 -26.92
N PHE A 20 13.17 -22.51 -26.97
CA PHE A 20 13.94 -22.09 -28.13
C PHE A 20 13.72 -22.98 -29.36
N ASP A 21 13.63 -24.29 -29.18
CA ASP A 21 13.45 -25.25 -30.28
C ASP A 21 12.03 -25.20 -30.87
N ILE A 22 11.00 -25.01 -30.03
CA ILE A 22 9.59 -25.07 -30.44
C ILE A 22 9.08 -23.71 -30.93
N PHE A 23 9.41 -22.63 -30.22
CA PHE A 23 8.85 -21.30 -30.49
C PHE A 23 9.85 -20.37 -31.19
N ASP A 24 11.10 -20.80 -31.38
CA ASP A 24 12.20 -19.98 -31.91
C ASP A 24 12.39 -18.66 -31.15
N ALA A 25 11.97 -18.61 -29.87
CA ALA A 25 12.09 -17.39 -29.06
C ALA A 25 13.57 -16.94 -28.98
N PRO A 26 13.87 -15.64 -29.11
CA PRO A 26 15.27 -15.15 -29.04
C PRO A 26 15.80 -15.08 -27.60
N LEU A 27 14.90 -15.09 -26.62
CA LEU A 27 15.14 -14.81 -25.21
C LEU A 27 14.19 -15.67 -24.37
N GLU A 28 14.68 -16.25 -23.28
CA GLU A 28 13.84 -16.90 -22.27
C GLU A 28 14.28 -16.47 -20.87
N SER A 29 13.33 -16.36 -19.95
CA SER A 29 13.60 -15.93 -18.59
C SER A 29 14.04 -17.10 -17.72
N VAL A 30 15.14 -16.92 -16.97
CA VAL A 30 15.54 -17.80 -15.88
C VAL A 30 15.67 -16.95 -14.63
N MET A 31 14.54 -16.73 -13.96
CA MET A 31 14.48 -16.02 -12.69
C MET A 31 13.65 -16.81 -11.67
N PRO A 32 13.88 -16.63 -10.36
CA PRO A 32 13.03 -17.27 -9.35
C PRO A 32 11.62 -16.69 -9.36
N ALA A 33 10.70 -17.32 -8.62
CA ALA A 33 9.34 -16.84 -8.43
C ALA A 33 9.32 -15.41 -7.85
N ASP A 34 8.27 -14.65 -8.15
CA ASP A 34 8.12 -13.29 -7.63
C ASP A 34 8.22 -13.25 -6.09
N GLY A 35 8.89 -12.23 -5.56
CA GLY A 35 9.12 -12.08 -4.13
C GLY A 35 10.11 -13.09 -3.52
N TYR A 36 11.03 -13.65 -4.30
CA TYR A 36 12.05 -14.57 -3.77
C TYR A 36 13.04 -13.84 -2.83
N VAL A 37 12.80 -13.96 -1.52
CA VAL A 37 13.56 -13.23 -0.48
C VAL A 37 14.37 -14.12 0.47
N SER A 38 14.25 -15.45 0.36
CA SER A 38 14.88 -16.39 1.28
C SER A 38 15.37 -17.66 0.59
N LEU A 39 16.45 -18.23 1.14
CA LEU A 39 17.00 -19.48 0.66
C LEU A 39 16.13 -20.66 1.14
N CYS A 40 16.16 -21.74 0.37
CA CYS A 40 15.73 -23.03 0.88
C CYS A 40 16.63 -23.45 2.06
N GLN A 41 16.04 -24.00 3.12
CA GLN A 41 16.74 -24.35 4.36
C GLN A 41 17.44 -25.72 4.32
N CYS A 42 17.58 -26.35 3.15
CA CYS A 42 18.28 -27.63 3.02
C CYS A 42 19.81 -27.47 3.09
N ASP A 43 20.53 -28.56 3.39
CA ASP A 43 21.99 -28.56 3.54
C ASP A 43 22.74 -28.03 2.31
N LEU A 44 22.20 -28.24 1.11
CA LEU A 44 22.81 -27.76 -0.14
C LEU A 44 22.84 -26.22 -0.26
N CYS A 45 22.04 -25.51 0.54
CA CYS A 45 21.89 -24.06 0.49
C CYS A 45 22.57 -23.33 1.65
N LYS A 46 23.04 -24.07 2.65
CA LYS A 46 23.66 -23.50 3.85
C LYS A 46 24.89 -22.67 3.46
N GLY A 47 24.91 -21.40 3.86
CA GLY A 47 26.01 -20.46 3.63
C GLY A 47 26.17 -19.99 2.18
N LYS A 48 25.16 -20.18 1.32
CA LYS A 48 25.18 -19.64 -0.05
C LYS A 48 24.65 -18.21 -0.16
N ASP A 49 24.05 -17.69 0.90
CA ASP A 49 23.74 -16.27 1.05
C ASP A 49 25.01 -15.42 1.19
N THR A 50 24.84 -14.11 1.18
CA THR A 50 25.90 -13.11 1.35
C THR A 50 25.35 -11.93 2.14
N PRO A 51 25.06 -12.13 3.45
CA PRO A 51 24.37 -11.15 4.29
C PRO A 51 25.03 -9.76 4.32
N GLU A 52 26.33 -9.68 4.04
CA GLU A 52 27.12 -8.46 4.01
C GLU A 52 26.65 -7.45 2.97
N LEU A 53 25.93 -7.90 1.93
CA LEU A 53 25.34 -7.04 0.90
C LEU A 53 24.00 -6.41 1.33
N GLY A 54 23.53 -6.70 2.54
CA GLY A 54 22.27 -6.20 3.07
C GLY A 54 21.05 -6.72 2.28
N TRP A 55 19.87 -6.16 2.57
CA TRP A 55 18.61 -6.68 2.02
C TRP A 55 18.63 -6.75 0.49
N ASN A 56 19.20 -5.78 -0.21
CA ASN A 56 19.19 -5.72 -1.68
C ASN A 56 20.14 -6.71 -2.39
N GLY A 57 21.02 -7.41 -1.66
CA GLY A 57 21.99 -8.32 -2.27
C GLY A 57 22.28 -9.59 -1.49
N GLN A 58 21.64 -9.79 -0.34
CA GLN A 58 21.88 -10.93 0.54
C GLN A 58 21.74 -12.29 -0.13
N ILE A 59 21.03 -12.39 -1.26
CA ILE A 59 20.93 -13.64 -2.04
C ILE A 59 21.41 -13.48 -3.50
N SER A 60 22.10 -12.39 -3.84
CA SER A 60 22.60 -12.13 -5.19
C SER A 60 23.52 -13.24 -5.68
N ASP A 61 24.53 -13.61 -4.89
CA ASP A 61 25.46 -14.67 -5.27
C ASP A 61 24.75 -16.02 -5.49
N TYR A 62 23.75 -16.33 -4.67
CA TYR A 62 22.97 -17.56 -4.79
C TYR A 62 22.08 -17.60 -6.04
N VAL A 63 21.32 -16.54 -6.29
CA VAL A 63 20.39 -16.48 -7.42
C VAL A 63 21.18 -16.40 -8.73
N TRP A 64 22.14 -15.47 -8.83
CA TRP A 64 22.87 -15.25 -10.06
C TRP A 64 23.83 -16.38 -10.40
N ASP A 65 24.33 -17.15 -9.43
CA ASP A 65 25.06 -18.40 -9.71
C ASP A 65 24.17 -19.42 -10.43
N TYR A 66 22.93 -19.60 -9.96
CA TYR A 66 21.98 -20.51 -10.60
C TYR A 66 21.67 -20.08 -12.04
N VAL A 67 21.34 -18.80 -12.24
CA VAL A 67 21.09 -18.24 -13.57
C VAL A 67 22.30 -18.44 -14.47
N ASN A 68 23.50 -18.15 -13.98
CA ASN A 68 24.73 -18.27 -14.74
C ASN A 68 25.04 -19.72 -15.15
N ARG A 69 24.81 -20.69 -14.26
CA ARG A 69 24.95 -22.12 -14.57
C ARG A 69 23.96 -22.58 -15.64
N VAL A 70 22.69 -22.17 -15.56
CA VAL A 70 21.68 -22.52 -16.56
C VAL A 70 22.05 -21.90 -17.91
N ALA A 71 22.44 -20.63 -17.91
CA ALA A 71 22.83 -19.91 -19.10
C ALA A 71 24.06 -20.56 -19.78
N GLN A 72 25.07 -20.94 -19.00
CA GLN A 72 26.26 -21.66 -19.49
C GLN A 72 25.90 -23.00 -20.14
N GLU A 73 24.99 -23.77 -19.56
CA GLU A 73 24.58 -25.06 -20.10
C GLU A 73 23.77 -24.91 -21.38
N VAL A 74 22.84 -23.96 -21.42
CA VAL A 74 22.02 -23.67 -22.61
C VAL A 74 22.87 -23.14 -23.77
N HIS A 75 23.87 -22.30 -23.47
CA HIS A 75 24.75 -21.70 -24.48
C HIS A 75 25.51 -22.73 -25.34
N LYS A 76 25.76 -23.94 -24.80
CA LYS A 76 26.42 -25.03 -25.53
C LYS A 76 25.66 -25.47 -26.78
N THR A 77 24.33 -25.39 -26.76
CA THR A 77 23.48 -25.81 -27.89
C THR A 77 22.77 -24.64 -28.56
N HIS A 78 22.59 -23.52 -27.86
CA HIS A 78 21.88 -22.33 -28.34
C HIS A 78 22.73 -21.06 -28.18
N PRO A 79 23.88 -20.94 -28.86
CA PRO A 79 24.81 -19.85 -28.64
C PRO A 79 24.23 -18.46 -29.00
N ASN A 80 23.24 -18.42 -29.91
CA ASN A 80 22.61 -17.19 -30.38
C ASN A 80 21.38 -16.76 -29.56
N LYS A 81 20.97 -17.56 -28.57
CA LYS A 81 19.79 -17.29 -27.73
C LYS A 81 20.22 -16.66 -26.40
N LYS A 82 19.36 -15.84 -25.81
CA LYS A 82 19.64 -15.08 -24.58
C LYS A 82 18.84 -15.61 -23.39
N ILE A 83 19.38 -15.42 -22.18
CA ILE A 83 18.74 -15.73 -20.91
C ILE A 83 18.51 -14.43 -20.14
N LEU A 84 17.26 -14.11 -19.80
CA LEU A 84 16.91 -12.93 -18.99
C LEU A 84 16.81 -13.29 -17.51
N CYS A 85 17.36 -12.44 -16.64
CA CYS A 85 16.96 -12.40 -15.23
C CYS A 85 16.82 -10.94 -14.78
N PHE A 86 15.74 -10.63 -14.07
CA PHE A 86 15.55 -9.32 -13.46
C PHE A 86 16.22 -9.23 -12.09
N ALA A 87 17.07 -8.23 -11.88
CA ALA A 87 17.63 -7.82 -10.61
C ALA A 87 16.61 -6.98 -9.83
N TYR A 88 16.06 -7.55 -8.75
CA TYR A 88 15.17 -6.85 -7.83
C TYR A 88 15.18 -7.47 -6.44
N GLY A 89 14.58 -6.77 -5.47
CA GLY A 89 14.42 -7.26 -4.11
C GLY A 89 15.74 -7.75 -3.51
N ALA A 90 15.77 -9.01 -3.07
CA ALA A 90 16.89 -9.56 -2.33
C ALA A 90 18.17 -9.87 -3.15
N TYR A 91 18.08 -9.77 -4.48
CA TYR A 91 19.16 -10.06 -5.42
C TYR A 91 19.32 -8.97 -6.49
N MET A 92 19.02 -7.73 -6.10
CA MET A 92 19.15 -6.53 -6.93
C MET A 92 20.61 -6.16 -7.21
N LEU A 93 21.50 -6.32 -6.22
CA LEU A 93 22.91 -5.95 -6.35
C LEU A 93 23.68 -6.98 -7.18
N PRO A 94 24.71 -6.58 -7.95
CA PRO A 94 25.58 -7.51 -8.65
C PRO A 94 26.23 -8.55 -7.71
N PRO A 95 26.35 -9.83 -8.11
CA PRO A 95 26.99 -10.87 -7.32
C PRO A 95 28.49 -10.58 -7.09
N THR A 96 29.02 -10.93 -5.93
CA THR A 96 30.44 -10.71 -5.58
C THR A 96 31.32 -11.88 -5.97
N LYS A 97 30.79 -13.11 -5.95
CA LYS A 97 31.51 -14.37 -6.21
C LYS A 97 31.60 -14.72 -7.69
N ILE A 98 30.90 -13.97 -8.56
CA ILE A 98 30.94 -14.15 -10.01
C ILE A 98 31.74 -13.00 -10.61
N ALA A 99 32.91 -13.30 -11.19
CA ALA A 99 33.76 -12.28 -11.80
C ALA A 99 33.13 -11.69 -13.08
N LYS A 100 32.65 -12.56 -13.98
CA LYS A 100 31.94 -12.23 -15.22
C LYS A 100 30.80 -13.21 -15.47
N LEU A 101 29.69 -12.70 -15.98
CA LEU A 101 28.52 -13.47 -16.39
C LEU A 101 28.73 -14.10 -17.78
N ASN A 102 27.97 -15.15 -18.06
CA ASN A 102 27.97 -15.78 -19.39
C ASN A 102 27.52 -14.78 -20.48
N PRO A 103 28.13 -14.77 -21.68
CA PRO A 103 27.77 -13.87 -22.78
C PRO A 103 26.32 -13.91 -23.28
N ASN A 104 25.56 -14.95 -22.93
CA ASN A 104 24.14 -15.02 -23.26
C ASN A 104 23.21 -14.45 -22.17
N ILE A 105 23.71 -13.95 -21.05
CA ILE A 105 22.88 -13.40 -19.97
C ILE A 105 22.54 -11.94 -20.22
N LEU A 106 21.25 -11.63 -20.22
CA LEU A 106 20.71 -10.29 -20.21
C LEU A 106 20.22 -9.96 -18.79
N VAL A 107 20.70 -8.85 -18.24
CA VAL A 107 20.29 -8.37 -16.93
C VAL A 107 19.19 -7.33 -17.13
N GLY A 108 18.01 -7.60 -16.59
CA GLY A 108 16.98 -6.59 -16.42
C GLY A 108 17.09 -5.95 -15.04
N ILE A 109 16.94 -4.64 -14.90
CA ILE A 109 16.98 -3.96 -13.59
C ILE A 109 15.56 -3.46 -13.27
N CYS A 110 14.97 -3.96 -12.18
CA CYS A 110 13.73 -3.38 -11.69
C CYS A 110 14.02 -2.09 -10.93
N GLN A 111 13.31 -1.04 -11.29
CA GLN A 111 13.55 0.31 -10.80
C GLN A 111 12.25 1.11 -10.76
N GLY A 112 12.29 2.30 -10.15
CA GLY A 112 11.16 3.22 -10.13
C GLY A 112 11.60 4.61 -10.56
N ARG A 113 11.38 4.96 -11.84
CA ARG A 113 11.72 6.28 -12.40
C ARG A 113 11.18 7.46 -11.61
N SER A 114 10.02 7.32 -10.98
CA SER A 114 9.42 8.38 -10.16
C SER A 114 10.33 8.80 -8.99
N ALA A 115 11.27 7.96 -8.55
CA ALA A 115 12.23 8.28 -7.51
C ALA A 115 13.43 9.11 -7.99
N PHE A 116 13.63 9.31 -9.30
CA PHE A 116 14.81 9.97 -9.86
C PHE A 116 14.65 11.49 -10.00
N SER A 117 13.84 12.13 -9.17
CA SER A 117 13.79 13.60 -9.07
C SER A 117 15.07 14.17 -8.43
N GLY A 118 15.66 13.45 -7.46
CA GLY A 118 16.85 13.88 -6.71
C GLY A 118 18.18 13.20 -7.11
N PRO A 119 19.33 13.86 -6.88
CA PRO A 119 20.64 13.36 -7.30
C PRO A 119 21.08 12.08 -6.58
N GLU A 120 20.68 11.87 -5.33
CA GLU A 120 21.07 10.68 -4.54
C GLU A 120 20.54 9.39 -5.19
N LYS A 121 19.25 9.34 -5.53
CA LYS A 121 18.64 8.17 -6.19
C LYS A 121 19.21 7.94 -7.58
N ARG A 122 19.50 9.02 -8.32
CA ARG A 122 20.19 8.99 -9.62
C ARG A 122 21.58 8.36 -9.52
N GLN A 123 22.38 8.77 -8.53
CA GLN A 123 23.70 8.20 -8.28
C GLN A 123 23.61 6.72 -7.87
N GLY A 124 22.65 6.38 -7.01
CA GLY A 124 22.40 5.01 -6.57
C GLY A 124 22.11 4.07 -7.75
N ILE A 125 21.16 4.41 -8.62
CA ILE A 125 20.84 3.56 -9.78
C ILE A 125 21.99 3.53 -10.80
N ALA A 126 22.71 4.64 -11.01
CA ALA A 126 23.89 4.66 -11.87
C ALA A 126 24.99 3.72 -11.37
N GLY A 127 25.20 3.66 -10.04
CA GLY A 127 26.14 2.72 -9.41
C GLY A 127 25.74 1.26 -9.61
N ILE A 128 24.43 0.94 -9.46
CA ILE A 128 23.90 -0.41 -9.71
C ILE A 128 24.08 -0.80 -11.18
N ARG A 129 23.72 0.08 -12.12
CA ARG A 129 23.90 -0.14 -13.56
C ARG A 129 25.36 -0.39 -13.92
N LYS A 130 26.27 0.45 -13.41
CA LYS A 130 27.71 0.28 -13.62
C LYS A 130 28.17 -1.07 -13.10
N GLY A 131 27.80 -1.43 -11.88
CA GLY A 131 28.17 -2.73 -11.30
C GLY A 131 27.68 -3.92 -12.14
N TRP A 132 26.49 -3.83 -12.74
CA TRP A 132 25.99 -4.85 -13.67
C TRP A 132 26.75 -4.87 -15.00
N LEU A 133 27.00 -3.70 -15.61
CA LEU A 133 27.79 -3.59 -16.84
C LEU A 133 29.23 -4.12 -16.65
N ASP A 134 29.80 -3.96 -15.45
CA ASP A 134 31.11 -4.50 -15.09
C ASP A 134 31.11 -6.03 -14.97
N LYS A 135 29.96 -6.68 -14.74
CA LYS A 135 29.82 -8.15 -14.77
C LYS A 135 29.58 -8.70 -16.17
N LEU A 136 29.09 -7.89 -17.09
CA LEU A 136 28.82 -8.32 -18.45
C LEU A 136 30.12 -8.32 -19.30
N PRO A 137 30.23 -9.24 -20.28
CA PRO A 137 31.30 -9.18 -21.27
C PRO A 137 31.02 -8.08 -22.32
N GLU A 138 32.07 -7.56 -22.96
CA GLU A 138 31.94 -6.46 -23.94
C GLU A 138 30.97 -6.78 -25.09
N ALA A 139 30.95 -8.03 -25.56
CA ALA A 139 30.04 -8.50 -26.61
C ALA A 139 28.55 -8.47 -26.21
N ASN A 140 28.23 -8.22 -24.93
CA ASN A 140 26.88 -8.22 -24.39
C ASN A 140 26.69 -7.16 -23.30
N LYS A 141 27.30 -5.98 -23.49
CA LYS A 141 27.29 -4.90 -22.51
C LYS A 141 25.99 -4.08 -22.57
N GLN A 142 24.87 -4.78 -22.41
CA GLN A 142 23.52 -4.24 -22.53
C GLN A 142 22.66 -4.60 -21.31
N LEU A 143 21.68 -3.76 -21.01
CA LEU A 143 20.74 -3.91 -19.90
C LEU A 143 19.29 -3.81 -20.42
N MET A 144 18.36 -4.43 -19.71
CA MET A 144 16.94 -4.09 -19.79
C MET A 144 16.49 -3.38 -18.51
N THR A 145 15.36 -2.70 -18.56
CA THR A 145 14.70 -2.13 -17.38
C THR A 145 13.30 -2.69 -17.18
N TYR A 146 12.88 -2.75 -15.93
CA TYR A 146 11.50 -2.98 -15.53
C TYR A 146 11.07 -1.83 -14.62
N ASP A 147 10.10 -1.04 -15.05
CA ASP A 147 9.62 0.15 -14.36
C ASP A 147 8.15 0.01 -13.90
N TYR A 148 7.76 0.80 -12.90
CA TYR A 148 6.44 0.71 -12.27
C TYR A 148 5.70 2.05 -12.33
N TYR A 149 4.67 2.15 -13.17
CA TYR A 149 3.77 3.30 -13.24
C TYR A 149 2.44 2.94 -12.55
N LEU A 150 2.55 2.62 -11.26
CA LEU A 150 1.47 2.06 -10.43
C LEU A 150 0.89 3.05 -9.40
N HIS A 151 1.33 4.31 -9.39
CA HIS A 151 0.94 5.30 -8.37
C HIS A 151 -0.57 5.49 -8.27
N ALA A 152 -1.29 5.43 -9.39
CA ALA A 152 -2.75 5.59 -9.46
C ALA A 152 -3.55 4.36 -8.99
N ARG A 153 -2.89 3.25 -8.63
CA ARG A 153 -3.54 2.04 -8.15
C ARG A 153 -4.19 2.30 -6.77
N PRO A 154 -5.50 2.07 -6.58
CA PRO A 154 -6.24 2.48 -5.38
C PRO A 154 -5.64 2.01 -4.05
N GLU A 155 -5.10 0.80 -4.02
CA GLU A 155 -4.46 0.19 -2.86
C GLU A 155 -3.01 0.65 -2.60
N ARG A 156 -2.45 1.54 -3.42
CA ARG A 156 -1.09 2.07 -3.25
C ARG A 156 -1.09 3.43 -2.53
N PRO A 157 0.03 3.80 -1.87
CA PRO A 157 0.13 5.07 -1.14
C PRO A 157 -0.15 6.33 -1.95
N PHE A 158 0.13 6.36 -3.26
CA PHE A 158 -0.05 7.57 -4.07
C PHE A 158 -1.35 7.57 -4.90
N ALA A 159 -2.31 6.73 -4.55
CA ALA A 159 -3.63 6.74 -5.19
C ALA A 159 -4.26 8.13 -5.09
N PHE A 160 -4.93 8.58 -6.17
CA PHE A 160 -5.60 9.88 -6.26
C PHE A 160 -4.66 11.10 -6.15
N ILE A 161 -3.34 10.87 -6.12
CA ILE A 161 -2.31 11.92 -6.22
C ILE A 161 -1.92 12.09 -7.70
N PRO A 162 -1.96 13.31 -8.28
CA PRO A 162 -1.51 13.57 -9.64
C PRO A 162 0.02 13.44 -9.71
N THR A 163 0.50 12.27 -10.12
CA THR A 163 1.93 11.90 -10.04
C THR A 163 2.59 12.01 -11.41
N PHE A 164 3.20 13.17 -11.68
CA PHE A 164 3.96 13.44 -12.91
C PHE A 164 5.46 13.47 -12.61
N PHE A 165 6.27 12.92 -13.52
CA PHE A 165 7.73 12.92 -13.39
C PHE A 165 8.46 12.92 -14.75
N PRO A 166 8.06 13.75 -15.74
CA PRO A 166 8.66 13.77 -17.08
C PRO A 166 10.17 14.03 -17.07
N HIS A 167 10.69 14.90 -16.18
CA HIS A 167 12.12 15.18 -16.13
C HIS A 167 12.94 14.01 -15.57
N ALA A 168 12.36 13.22 -14.67
CA ALA A 168 12.98 12.01 -14.18
C ALA A 168 13.06 10.94 -15.28
N ILE A 169 12.02 10.84 -16.13
CA ILE A 169 12.00 9.96 -17.30
C ILE A 169 13.08 10.38 -18.31
N ALA A 170 13.16 11.67 -18.64
CA ALA A 170 14.16 12.21 -19.55
C ALA A 170 15.58 11.93 -19.08
N TRP A 171 15.87 12.20 -17.81
CA TRP A 171 17.16 11.87 -17.22
C TRP A 171 17.48 10.37 -17.32
N ASP A 172 16.50 9.52 -16.99
CA ASP A 172 16.71 8.08 -16.92
C ASP A 172 17.04 7.48 -18.29
N LEU A 173 16.19 7.75 -19.28
CA LEU A 173 16.35 7.23 -20.64
C LEU A 173 17.63 7.74 -21.30
N LYS A 174 17.99 9.00 -21.07
CA LYS A 174 19.27 9.55 -21.52
C LYS A 174 20.46 8.84 -20.88
N SER A 175 20.40 8.54 -19.58
CA SER A 175 21.47 7.82 -18.87
C SER A 175 21.65 6.36 -19.33
N LEU A 176 20.64 5.80 -19.98
CA LEU A 176 20.60 4.45 -20.53
C LEU A 176 21.00 4.37 -22.01
N LYS A 177 21.21 5.53 -22.67
CA LYS A 177 21.57 5.60 -24.09
C LYS A 177 22.88 4.84 -24.36
N GLY A 178 22.85 3.96 -25.36
CA GLY A 178 23.99 3.13 -25.75
C GLY A 178 24.13 1.81 -24.99
N VAL A 179 23.40 1.60 -23.88
CA VAL A 179 23.43 0.35 -23.12
C VAL A 179 22.05 -0.30 -22.95
N SER A 180 20.94 0.41 -23.12
CA SER A 180 19.62 -0.20 -23.03
C SER A 180 19.27 -1.03 -24.26
N LEU A 181 18.75 -2.23 -24.04
CA LEU A 181 18.12 -3.09 -25.05
C LEU A 181 16.60 -2.90 -25.10
N GLY A 182 16.00 -2.35 -24.04
CA GLY A 182 14.56 -2.17 -23.96
C GLY A 182 14.04 -2.03 -22.53
N ASP A 183 12.76 -1.75 -22.44
CA ASP A 183 12.06 -1.40 -21.22
C ASP A 183 10.74 -2.16 -21.12
N PHE A 184 10.43 -2.67 -19.93
CA PHE A 184 9.12 -3.17 -19.57
C PHE A 184 8.51 -2.23 -18.53
N ILE A 185 7.27 -1.80 -18.70
CA ILE A 185 6.61 -0.92 -17.73
C ILE A 185 5.32 -1.57 -17.27
N GLU A 186 5.21 -1.84 -15.98
CA GLU A 186 3.95 -2.22 -15.36
C GLU A 186 3.09 -0.96 -15.16
N VAL A 187 1.93 -0.93 -15.81
CA VAL A 187 1.02 0.22 -15.79
C VAL A 187 -0.29 -0.18 -15.16
N TYR A 188 -0.74 0.58 -14.16
CA TYR A 188 -2.09 0.42 -13.65
C TYR A 188 -3.10 1.18 -14.52
N ARG A 189 -4.17 0.50 -14.90
CA ARG A 189 -5.39 1.09 -15.44
C ARG A 189 -6.58 0.48 -14.73
N GLU A 190 -7.60 1.29 -14.48
CA GLU A 190 -8.89 0.75 -14.07
C GLU A 190 -9.52 -0.08 -15.21
N LYS A 191 -10.39 -1.02 -14.82
CA LYS A 191 -11.10 -1.90 -15.77
C LYS A 191 -12.00 -1.07 -16.69
N ASP A 192 -12.82 -0.22 -16.08
CA ASP A 192 -13.84 0.60 -16.72
C ASP A 192 -13.59 2.07 -16.34
N GLY A 193 -12.96 2.85 -17.23
CA GLY A 193 -12.66 4.26 -16.98
C GLY A 193 -11.33 4.74 -17.53
N LEU A 194 -11.13 6.06 -17.49
CA LEU A 194 -9.93 6.75 -17.95
C LEU A 194 -9.32 7.69 -16.91
N ALA A 195 -9.88 7.75 -15.69
CA ALA A 195 -9.46 8.69 -14.65
C ALA A 195 -8.01 8.43 -14.21
N THR A 196 -7.69 7.17 -13.93
CA THR A 196 -6.33 6.73 -13.55
C THR A 196 -5.32 6.95 -14.68
N LEU A 197 -5.74 6.71 -15.92
CA LEU A 197 -4.94 6.98 -17.11
C LEU A 197 -4.75 8.49 -17.31
N ALA A 198 -5.77 9.33 -17.09
CA ALA A 198 -5.67 10.77 -17.21
C ALA A 198 -4.63 11.38 -16.25
N ALA A 199 -4.39 10.76 -15.11
CA ALA A 199 -3.34 11.18 -14.18
C ALA A 199 -1.94 10.58 -14.46
N ASN A 200 -1.83 9.61 -15.38
CA ASN A 200 -0.57 8.88 -15.64
C ASN A 200 -0.09 8.96 -17.11
N HIS A 201 -0.98 9.29 -18.05
CA HIS A 201 -0.72 9.23 -19.49
C HIS A 201 0.43 10.12 -19.95
N LEU A 202 0.65 11.27 -19.32
CA LEU A 202 1.78 12.14 -19.66
C LEU A 202 3.12 11.42 -19.45
N ASN A 203 3.26 10.64 -18.37
CA ASN A 203 4.48 9.87 -18.12
C ASN A 203 4.69 8.84 -19.24
N LEU A 204 3.62 8.16 -19.69
CA LEU A 204 3.67 7.21 -20.80
C LEU A 204 3.99 7.89 -22.13
N TYR A 205 3.40 9.05 -22.40
CA TYR A 205 3.69 9.86 -23.58
C TYR A 205 5.16 10.24 -23.64
N VAL A 206 5.69 10.89 -22.59
CA VAL A 206 7.10 11.31 -22.53
C VAL A 206 8.05 10.12 -22.66
N THR A 207 7.75 9.00 -21.98
CA THR A 207 8.53 7.78 -22.11
C THR A 207 8.56 7.27 -23.56
N SER A 208 7.40 7.23 -24.22
CA SER A 208 7.27 6.72 -25.59
C SER A 208 7.98 7.61 -26.61
N ARG A 209 7.96 8.93 -26.42
CA ARG A 209 8.68 9.88 -27.29
C ARG A 209 10.19 9.74 -27.14
N LEU A 210 10.66 9.60 -25.90
CA LEU A 210 12.09 9.46 -25.61
C LEU A 210 12.67 8.08 -25.93
N TRP A 211 11.84 7.03 -26.09
CA TRP A 211 12.30 5.79 -26.72
C TRP A 211 12.71 5.99 -28.18
N TRP A 212 12.06 6.92 -28.89
CA TRP A 212 12.45 7.27 -30.27
C TRP A 212 13.74 8.08 -30.29
N ASP A 213 13.86 9.09 -29.42
CA ASP A 213 15.08 9.87 -29.23
C ASP A 213 15.28 10.31 -27.79
N ALA A 214 16.21 9.66 -27.09
CA ALA A 214 16.53 9.96 -25.69
C ALA A 214 17.29 11.29 -25.48
N ASP A 215 17.74 11.95 -26.55
CA ASP A 215 18.35 13.29 -26.48
C ASP A 215 17.35 14.43 -26.74
N GLN A 216 16.08 14.11 -27.04
CA GLN A 216 15.05 15.11 -27.26
C GLN A 216 14.94 16.05 -26.06
N ASP A 217 14.79 17.35 -26.34
CA ASP A 217 14.51 18.37 -25.32
C ASP A 217 13.12 18.11 -24.71
N VAL A 218 13.10 17.69 -23.45
CA VAL A 218 11.87 17.36 -22.72
C VAL A 218 11.01 18.60 -22.47
N ASP A 219 11.61 19.77 -22.28
CA ASP A 219 10.85 21.01 -22.06
C ASP A 219 10.13 21.41 -23.35
N ALA A 220 10.83 21.37 -24.49
CA ALA A 220 10.21 21.63 -25.79
C ALA A 220 9.09 20.61 -26.11
N LEU A 221 9.30 19.33 -25.78
CA LEU A 221 8.28 18.28 -25.92
C LEU A 221 7.05 18.57 -25.06
N LEU A 222 7.24 19.04 -23.81
CA LEU A 222 6.15 19.40 -22.91
C LEU A 222 5.41 20.65 -23.41
N GLU A 223 6.08 21.66 -23.96
CA GLU A 223 5.42 22.84 -24.55
C GLU A 223 4.49 22.48 -25.72
N GLU A 224 4.96 21.63 -26.63
CA GLU A 224 4.14 21.10 -27.72
C GLU A 224 2.95 20.31 -27.15
N TYR A 225 3.22 19.45 -26.16
CA TYR A 225 2.20 18.65 -25.50
C TYR A 225 1.08 19.50 -24.89
N TYR A 226 1.43 20.51 -24.09
CA TYR A 226 0.43 21.38 -23.46
C TYR A 226 -0.42 22.11 -24.50
N THR A 227 0.21 22.58 -25.58
CA THR A 227 -0.45 23.27 -26.68
C THR A 227 -1.44 22.35 -27.40
N LEU A 228 -1.02 21.15 -27.79
CA LEU A 228 -1.86 20.24 -28.58
C LEU A 228 -2.91 19.49 -27.73
N PHE A 229 -2.55 19.10 -26.50
CA PHE A 229 -3.39 18.24 -25.67
C PHE A 229 -4.41 19.03 -24.84
N TYR A 230 -4.05 20.23 -24.36
CA TYR A 230 -4.90 21.08 -23.52
C TYR A 230 -5.37 22.37 -24.20
N GLY A 231 -4.80 22.74 -25.35
CA GLY A 231 -5.32 23.80 -26.21
C GLY A 231 -5.43 25.15 -25.46
N PRO A 232 -6.63 25.76 -25.37
CA PRO A 232 -6.83 27.02 -24.66
C PRO A 232 -6.34 27.06 -23.21
N ALA A 233 -6.32 25.92 -22.50
CA ALA A 233 -5.85 25.81 -21.11
C ALA A 233 -4.34 25.44 -21.00
N ARG A 234 -3.54 25.68 -22.05
CA ARG A 234 -2.12 25.26 -22.10
C ARG A 234 -1.30 25.80 -20.93
N ASP A 235 -1.42 27.08 -20.62
CA ASP A 235 -0.56 27.74 -19.62
C ASP A 235 -0.96 27.32 -18.20
N GLU A 236 -2.24 27.11 -17.95
CA GLU A 236 -2.77 26.64 -16.67
C GLU A 236 -2.40 25.18 -16.42
N MET A 237 -2.53 24.32 -17.44
CA MET A 237 -2.15 22.92 -17.31
C MET A 237 -0.64 22.74 -17.19
N LYS A 238 0.16 23.57 -17.87
CA LYS A 238 1.61 23.66 -17.63
C LYS A 238 1.91 23.98 -16.17
N ALA A 239 1.26 25.01 -15.61
CA ALA A 239 1.44 25.40 -14.21
C ALA A 239 1.00 24.29 -13.24
N PHE A 240 -0.14 23.64 -13.50
CA PHE A 240 -0.64 22.52 -12.71
C PHE A 240 0.33 21.33 -12.71
N ILE A 241 0.79 20.90 -13.89
CA ILE A 241 1.67 19.74 -14.05
C ILE A 241 3.05 20.01 -13.44
N ALA A 242 3.66 21.17 -13.71
CA ALA A 242 4.93 21.56 -13.12
C ALA A 242 4.86 21.63 -11.58
N TYR A 243 3.76 22.16 -11.04
CA TYR A 243 3.54 22.17 -9.60
C TYR A 243 3.42 20.76 -9.02
N CYS A 244 2.65 19.89 -9.67
CA CYS A 244 2.47 18.50 -9.23
C CYS A 244 3.78 17.70 -9.33
N GLU A 245 4.55 17.83 -10.41
CA GLU A 245 5.86 17.18 -10.54
C GLU A 245 6.80 17.57 -9.39
N ALA A 246 6.82 18.84 -9.01
CA ALA A 246 7.66 19.34 -7.92
C ALA A 246 7.16 18.93 -6.52
N ASN A 247 5.88 18.55 -6.35
CA ASN A 247 5.25 18.46 -5.03
C ASN A 247 4.50 17.15 -4.73
N TRP A 248 4.31 16.24 -5.68
CA TRP A 248 3.45 15.06 -5.50
C TRP A 248 3.83 14.19 -4.31
N GLN A 249 5.12 14.11 -3.97
CA GLN A 249 5.62 13.35 -2.81
C GLN A 249 5.19 13.94 -1.46
N ASP A 250 4.95 15.26 -1.44
CA ASP A 250 4.58 16.00 -0.23
C ASP A 250 3.08 16.28 -0.14
N LEU A 251 2.32 16.11 -1.24
CA LEU A 251 0.86 16.28 -1.24
C LEU A 251 0.19 15.48 -0.12
N PRO A 252 0.54 14.21 0.15
CA PRO A 252 -0.03 13.45 1.26
C PRO A 252 0.16 14.07 2.66
N LYS A 253 1.03 15.08 2.81
CA LYS A 253 1.46 15.63 4.09
C LYS A 253 1.15 17.13 4.22
N SER A 254 0.62 17.78 3.19
CA SER A 254 0.42 19.23 3.20
C SER A 254 -0.94 19.65 2.66
N ALA A 255 -1.80 20.13 3.56
CA ALA A 255 -3.09 20.72 3.22
C ALA A 255 -2.95 21.97 2.32
N GLU A 256 -1.87 22.72 2.49
CA GLU A 256 -1.53 23.89 1.67
C GLU A 256 -1.23 23.46 0.24
N LYS A 257 -0.34 22.47 0.06
CA LYS A 257 0.03 21.99 -1.28
C LYS A 257 -1.17 21.38 -2.01
N ILE A 258 -2.01 20.61 -1.31
CA ILE A 258 -3.27 20.11 -1.88
C ILE A 258 -4.19 21.28 -2.29
N GLY A 259 -4.33 22.30 -1.44
CA GLY A 259 -5.11 23.50 -1.77
C GLY A 259 -4.64 24.14 -3.07
N ARG A 260 -3.32 24.32 -3.20
CA ARG A 260 -2.71 24.88 -4.41
C ARG A 260 -2.93 24.00 -5.65
N THR A 261 -2.88 22.68 -5.52
CA THR A 261 -3.22 21.74 -6.60
C THR A 261 -4.63 21.98 -7.13
N PHE A 262 -5.62 22.16 -6.24
CA PHE A 262 -7.00 22.45 -6.65
C PHE A 262 -7.15 23.84 -7.29
N GLU A 263 -6.50 24.87 -6.75
CA GLU A 263 -6.53 26.21 -7.35
C GLU A 263 -6.00 26.23 -8.78
N LEU A 264 -4.89 25.53 -9.04
CA LEU A 264 -4.29 25.47 -10.37
C LEU A 264 -5.19 24.72 -11.36
N LEU A 265 -5.80 23.61 -10.93
CA LEU A 265 -6.70 22.85 -11.79
C LEU A 265 -7.99 23.61 -12.10
N ALA A 266 -8.53 24.34 -11.12
CA ALA A 266 -9.74 25.16 -11.31
C ALA A 266 -9.53 26.21 -12.42
N LYS A 267 -8.39 26.90 -12.44
CA LYS A 267 -8.04 27.84 -13.51
C LYS A 267 -7.98 27.17 -14.89
N ALA A 268 -7.44 25.94 -14.96
CA ALA A 268 -7.43 25.19 -16.21
C ALA A 268 -8.85 24.82 -16.68
N GLN A 269 -9.76 24.52 -15.75
CA GLN A 269 -11.17 24.25 -16.07
C GLN A 269 -11.91 25.49 -16.56
N GLU A 270 -11.58 26.68 -16.07
CA GLU A 270 -12.16 27.96 -16.53
C GLU A 270 -11.77 28.29 -17.98
N ASN A 271 -10.54 27.93 -18.38
CA ASN A 271 -9.99 28.26 -19.69
C ASN A 271 -10.24 27.19 -20.77
N ALA A 272 -10.94 26.10 -20.48
CA ALA A 272 -11.33 25.10 -21.47
C ALA A 272 -12.84 24.82 -21.40
N ALA A 273 -13.54 24.96 -22.53
CA ALA A 273 -14.96 24.64 -22.61
C ALA A 273 -15.23 23.19 -22.18
N ALA A 274 -16.18 22.97 -21.27
CA ALA A 274 -16.41 21.68 -20.62
C ALA A 274 -16.82 20.55 -21.59
N ASP A 275 -17.47 20.91 -22.70
CA ASP A 275 -17.90 20.01 -23.77
C ASP A 275 -16.79 19.74 -24.82
N SER A 276 -15.71 20.53 -24.82
CA SER A 276 -14.55 20.30 -25.68
C SER A 276 -13.73 19.09 -25.23
N ALA A 277 -12.96 18.50 -26.16
CA ALA A 277 -12.03 17.42 -25.82
C ALA A 277 -11.00 17.83 -24.75
N HIS A 278 -10.56 19.10 -24.74
CA HIS A 278 -9.65 19.64 -23.73
C HIS A 278 -10.31 19.69 -22.34
N GLY A 279 -11.52 20.23 -22.25
CA GLY A 279 -12.29 20.30 -21.00
C GLY A 279 -12.59 18.92 -20.43
N GLN A 280 -12.97 17.96 -21.29
CA GLN A 280 -13.21 16.56 -20.88
C GLN A 280 -11.95 15.89 -20.31
N ARG A 281 -10.76 16.11 -20.90
CA ARG A 281 -9.48 15.59 -20.38
C ARG A 281 -9.15 16.18 -19.01
N ILE A 282 -9.36 17.48 -18.81
CA ILE A 282 -9.15 18.15 -17.53
C ILE A 282 -10.14 17.63 -16.48
N ALA A 283 -11.40 17.40 -16.87
CA ALA A 283 -12.43 16.84 -15.99
C ALA A 283 -12.09 15.43 -15.50
N LEU A 284 -11.43 14.59 -16.31
CA LEU A 284 -10.94 13.27 -15.87
C LEU A 284 -9.90 13.40 -14.74
N ILE A 285 -8.98 14.37 -14.85
CA ILE A 285 -8.00 14.65 -13.79
C ILE A 285 -8.72 15.18 -12.54
N ALA A 286 -9.68 16.10 -12.70
CA ALA A 286 -10.47 16.64 -11.59
C ALA A 286 -11.25 15.55 -10.85
N GLY A 287 -11.83 14.60 -11.58
CA GLY A 287 -12.50 13.43 -11.01
C GLY A 287 -11.52 12.53 -10.26
N TYR A 288 -10.34 12.25 -10.85
CA TYR A 288 -9.31 11.42 -10.22
C TYR A 288 -8.80 12.03 -8.90
N ILE A 289 -8.55 13.33 -8.83
CA ILE A 289 -8.00 13.96 -7.62
C ILE A 289 -9.05 14.31 -6.56
N LYS A 290 -10.35 14.09 -6.82
CA LYS A 290 -11.44 14.45 -5.89
C LYS A 290 -11.20 13.98 -4.44
N PRO A 291 -10.69 12.76 -4.17
CA PRO A 291 -10.41 12.32 -2.81
C PRO A 291 -9.36 13.13 -2.06
N LEU A 292 -8.53 13.94 -2.73
CA LEU A 292 -7.61 14.87 -2.06
C LEU A 292 -8.33 15.88 -1.17
N LYS A 293 -9.60 16.20 -1.44
CA LYS A 293 -10.40 17.10 -0.59
C LYS A 293 -10.50 16.56 0.84
N ASP A 294 -10.87 15.29 0.96
CA ASP A 294 -11.02 14.63 2.25
C ASP A 294 -9.69 14.58 3.01
N LEU A 295 -8.60 14.25 2.29
CA LEU A 295 -7.25 14.25 2.87
C LEU A 295 -6.83 15.63 3.35
N ARG A 296 -7.09 16.69 2.56
CA ARG A 296 -6.82 18.06 2.97
C ARG A 296 -7.55 18.42 4.26
N GLU A 297 -8.83 18.08 4.37
CA GLU A 297 -9.63 18.31 5.57
C GLU A 297 -9.06 17.52 6.77
N GLN A 298 -8.58 16.29 6.57
CA GLN A 298 -7.91 15.52 7.64
C GLN A 298 -6.61 16.20 8.10
N LEU A 299 -5.79 16.66 7.16
CA LEU A 299 -4.52 17.32 7.46
C LEU A 299 -4.71 18.66 8.19
N VAL A 300 -5.76 19.42 7.83
CA VAL A 300 -6.11 20.69 8.51
C VAL A 300 -6.44 20.47 9.99
N LYS A 301 -7.00 19.31 10.38
CA LYS A 301 -7.24 19.00 11.80
C LYS A 301 -5.94 19.01 12.61
N GLY A 302 -4.80 18.69 12.00
CA GLY A 302 -3.49 18.82 12.65
C GLY A 302 -3.28 17.85 13.82
N ARG A 303 -3.73 16.59 13.69
CA ARG A 303 -3.49 15.55 14.70
C ARG A 303 -1.99 15.33 14.89
N GLN A 304 -1.55 15.30 16.15
CA GLN A 304 -0.14 15.16 16.53
C GLN A 304 -0.01 14.20 17.71
N GLY A 305 1.05 13.39 17.71
CA GLY A 305 1.42 12.54 18.85
C GLY A 305 0.42 11.43 19.19
N VAL A 306 -0.45 11.04 18.24
CA VAL A 306 -1.39 9.93 18.43
C VAL A 306 -0.70 8.58 18.14
N PRO A 307 -1.09 7.49 18.81
CA PRO A 307 -0.61 6.14 18.48
C PRO A 307 -0.92 5.77 17.03
N ARG A 308 -0.13 4.87 16.45
CA ARG A 308 -0.35 4.34 15.10
C ARG A 308 -0.53 2.83 15.17
N PHE A 309 -1.53 2.31 14.48
CA PHE A 309 -1.82 0.88 14.37
C PHE A 309 -1.81 0.46 12.90
N LYS A 310 -0.92 -0.49 12.56
CA LYS A 310 -0.83 -1.07 11.22
C LYS A 310 -1.70 -2.31 11.14
N LEU A 311 -2.69 -2.31 10.26
CA LEU A 311 -3.49 -3.48 9.92
C LEU A 311 -2.71 -4.42 9.00
N ARG A 312 -2.85 -5.73 9.22
CA ARG A 312 -2.48 -6.75 8.24
C ARG A 312 -3.68 -7.09 7.37
N ASP A 313 -3.42 -7.36 6.10
CA ASP A 313 -4.41 -7.92 5.17
C ASP A 313 -4.29 -9.44 5.22
N LEU A 314 -5.29 -10.10 5.81
CA LEU A 314 -5.36 -11.56 5.87
C LEU A 314 -6.46 -12.02 4.92
N GLN A 315 -6.20 -11.87 3.61
CA GLN A 315 -7.13 -12.23 2.55
C GLN A 315 -7.72 -13.63 2.80
N ASP A 316 -9.04 -13.76 2.61
CA ASP A 316 -9.78 -15.01 2.79
C ASP A 316 -9.71 -15.64 4.20
N ALA A 317 -9.26 -14.89 5.22
CA ALA A 317 -9.28 -15.37 6.60
C ALA A 317 -10.69 -15.83 7.00
N LYS A 318 -10.74 -16.99 7.65
CA LYS A 318 -11.95 -17.57 8.21
C LYS A 318 -11.86 -17.47 9.72
N ILE A 319 -12.84 -16.80 10.31
CA ILE A 319 -13.03 -16.71 11.75
C ILE A 319 -14.31 -17.44 12.08
N LYS A 320 -14.26 -18.33 13.08
CA LYS A 320 -15.44 -18.90 13.67
C LYS A 320 -15.94 -17.91 14.72
N MET A 321 -16.91 -17.08 14.33
CA MET A 321 -17.52 -16.09 15.22
C MET A 321 -18.19 -16.78 16.43
N ASP A 322 -17.46 -16.95 17.52
CA ASP A 322 -17.93 -17.57 18.77
C ASP A 322 -17.42 -16.84 20.03
N GLY A 323 -16.61 -15.78 19.83
CA GLY A 323 -16.10 -14.93 20.89
C GLY A 323 -14.79 -15.43 21.49
N ILE A 324 -14.25 -16.56 21.01
CA ILE A 324 -13.00 -17.16 21.47
C ILE A 324 -11.89 -16.82 20.46
N LEU A 325 -10.81 -16.20 20.94
CA LEU A 325 -9.71 -15.74 20.09
C LEU A 325 -8.68 -16.85 19.79
N ASP A 326 -9.13 -18.03 19.37
CA ASP A 326 -8.30 -19.21 19.13
C ASP A 326 -8.05 -19.54 17.65
N ASP A 327 -8.83 -18.97 16.73
CA ASP A 327 -8.60 -19.11 15.28
C ASP A 327 -7.18 -18.70 14.84
N GLU A 328 -6.69 -19.36 13.78
CA GLU A 328 -5.34 -19.14 13.20
C GLU A 328 -5.09 -17.66 12.85
N ALA A 329 -6.11 -16.97 12.33
CA ALA A 329 -6.05 -15.56 11.97
C ALA A 329 -5.65 -14.65 13.15
N TRP A 330 -6.02 -15.03 14.39
CA TRP A 330 -5.68 -14.26 15.59
C TRP A 330 -4.28 -14.54 16.13
N GLN A 331 -3.77 -15.77 15.98
CA GLN A 331 -2.52 -16.19 16.63
C GLN A 331 -1.28 -15.47 16.11
N GLY A 332 -1.26 -15.11 14.81
CA GLY A 332 -0.14 -14.40 14.18
C GLY A 332 -0.11 -12.89 14.41
N LEU A 333 -1.10 -12.33 15.11
CA LEU A 333 -1.29 -10.89 15.25
C LEU A 333 -0.83 -10.34 16.61
N PRO A 334 -0.22 -9.15 16.64
CA PRO A 334 0.19 -8.52 17.90
C PRO A 334 -1.02 -8.17 18.76
N ALA A 335 -1.01 -8.57 20.02
CA ALA A 335 -1.98 -8.14 21.02
C ALA A 335 -1.52 -6.81 21.64
N VAL A 336 -2.32 -5.76 21.47
CA VAL A 336 -2.00 -4.40 21.94
C VAL A 336 -2.87 -4.06 23.15
N GLY A 337 -2.22 -3.61 24.24
CA GLY A 337 -2.90 -3.29 25.49
C GLY A 337 -3.48 -1.88 25.53
N LEU A 338 -4.60 -1.71 26.24
CA LEU A 338 -5.18 -0.40 26.55
C LEU A 338 -4.42 0.28 27.70
N ARG A 339 -4.64 1.59 27.83
CA ARG A 339 -4.10 2.46 28.89
C ARG A 339 -5.25 3.16 29.62
N GLU A 340 -5.08 3.45 30.90
CA GLU A 340 -6.06 4.23 31.67
C GLU A 340 -6.29 5.59 30.98
N LEU A 341 -7.57 6.00 30.87
CA LEU A 341 -8.03 7.02 29.95
C LEU A 341 -7.48 8.43 30.25
N GLU A 342 -7.34 8.78 31.52
CA GLU A 342 -6.95 10.13 31.94
C GLU A 342 -5.43 10.28 32.09
N THR A 343 -4.77 9.26 32.65
CA THR A 343 -3.35 9.30 33.04
C THR A 343 -2.44 8.58 32.05
N GLY A 344 -2.98 7.70 31.20
CA GLY A 344 -2.21 6.88 30.27
C GLY A 344 -1.41 5.75 30.93
N ARG A 345 -1.59 5.52 32.25
CA ARG A 345 -0.91 4.45 32.99
C ARG A 345 -1.47 3.07 32.60
N PRO A 346 -0.77 1.96 32.90
CA PRO A 346 -1.37 0.63 32.79
C PRO A 346 -2.68 0.57 33.61
N PRO A 347 -3.79 0.08 33.02
CA PRO A 347 -5.02 -0.11 33.78
C PRO A 347 -4.85 -1.24 34.79
N VAL A 348 -5.64 -1.21 35.87
CA VAL A 348 -5.65 -2.26 36.90
C VAL A 348 -6.08 -3.59 36.29
N HIS A 349 -7.14 -3.56 35.48
CA HIS A 349 -7.63 -4.71 34.73
C HIS A 349 -7.24 -4.57 33.27
N LYS A 350 -6.39 -5.48 32.80
CA LYS A 350 -5.82 -5.44 31.47
C LYS A 350 -6.90 -5.71 30.42
N THR A 351 -6.84 -4.96 29.33
CA THR A 351 -7.55 -5.27 28.09
C THR A 351 -6.59 -5.21 26.94
N THR A 352 -6.69 -6.17 26.03
CA THR A 352 -5.91 -6.20 24.79
C THR A 352 -6.82 -6.35 23.59
N PHE A 353 -6.43 -5.76 22.47
CA PHE A 353 -7.07 -6.03 21.19
C PHE A 353 -6.07 -6.46 20.13
N ARG A 354 -6.58 -7.18 19.13
CA ARG A 354 -5.96 -7.50 17.85
C ARG A 354 -6.87 -6.97 16.76
N ALA A 355 -6.30 -6.57 15.63
CA ALA A 355 -7.10 -6.14 14.49
C ALA A 355 -6.42 -6.51 13.16
N PHE A 356 -7.24 -6.83 12.17
CA PHE A 356 -6.82 -7.07 10.80
C PHE A 356 -7.93 -6.73 9.81
N TRP A 357 -7.57 -6.66 8.53
CA TRP A 357 -8.50 -6.48 7.43
C TRP A 357 -8.65 -7.80 6.66
N ALA A 358 -9.88 -8.17 6.35
CA ALA A 358 -10.20 -9.28 5.45
C ALA A 358 -11.59 -9.08 4.86
N ASN A 359 -11.82 -9.53 3.62
CA ASN A 359 -13.16 -9.61 3.02
C ASN A 359 -13.96 -8.29 3.11
N ASN A 360 -13.31 -7.15 2.86
CA ASN A 360 -13.87 -5.80 2.99
C ASN A 360 -14.45 -5.49 4.38
N ALA A 361 -13.87 -6.05 5.44
CA ALA A 361 -14.26 -5.81 6.81
C ALA A 361 -13.05 -5.54 7.71
N LEU A 362 -13.26 -4.69 8.70
CA LEU A 362 -12.37 -4.56 9.84
C LEU A 362 -12.74 -5.63 10.88
N HIS A 363 -11.80 -6.48 11.24
CA HIS A 363 -11.96 -7.48 12.28
C HIS A 363 -11.26 -7.03 13.56
N LEU A 364 -11.96 -7.07 14.70
CA LEU A 364 -11.42 -6.78 16.03
C LEU A 364 -11.61 -8.00 16.95
N GLY A 365 -10.51 -8.45 17.54
CA GLY A 365 -10.52 -9.48 18.58
C GLY A 365 -10.10 -8.84 19.90
N ILE A 366 -10.99 -8.81 20.89
CA ILE A 366 -10.79 -8.02 22.13
C ILE A 366 -10.89 -8.97 23.31
N ARG A 367 -9.91 -8.92 24.21
CA ARG A 367 -9.90 -9.67 25.47
C ARG A 367 -9.86 -8.70 26.64
N CYS A 368 -10.85 -8.81 27.51
CA CYS A 368 -11.00 -8.03 28.73
C CYS A 368 -10.73 -8.93 29.93
N ASP A 369 -9.54 -8.84 30.52
CA ASP A 369 -9.24 -9.56 31.76
C ASP A 369 -10.08 -8.95 32.88
N ASP A 370 -10.79 -9.79 33.63
CA ASP A 370 -11.64 -9.40 34.75
C ASP A 370 -11.73 -10.57 35.74
N PRO A 371 -10.98 -10.52 36.87
CA PRO A 371 -11.03 -11.56 37.89
C PRO A 371 -12.43 -11.82 38.48
N ASP A 372 -13.37 -10.89 38.26
CA ASP A 372 -14.75 -10.95 38.70
C ASP A 372 -15.72 -11.08 37.51
N ALA A 373 -15.32 -11.78 36.44
CA ALA A 373 -16.12 -11.98 35.23
C ALA A 373 -17.50 -12.65 35.49
N LYS A 374 -17.62 -13.41 36.57
CA LYS A 374 -18.91 -14.01 37.00
C LYS A 374 -19.95 -12.99 37.48
N ASN A 375 -19.54 -11.78 37.84
CA ASN A 375 -20.39 -10.72 38.37
C ASN A 375 -20.34 -9.44 37.49
N LEU A 376 -20.19 -9.61 36.17
CA LEU A 376 -20.21 -8.49 35.23
C LEU A 376 -21.53 -7.73 35.32
N VAL A 377 -21.46 -6.40 35.23
CA VAL A 377 -22.64 -5.54 35.15
C VAL A 377 -23.06 -5.49 33.68
N ILE A 378 -23.98 -6.38 33.28
CA ILE A 378 -24.47 -6.43 31.90
C ILE A 378 -25.57 -5.38 31.72
N GLY A 379 -25.21 -4.23 31.13
CA GLY A 379 -26.14 -3.13 30.89
C GLY A 379 -27.18 -3.43 29.81
N ALA A 380 -26.84 -4.22 28.79
CA ALA A 380 -27.70 -4.56 27.67
C ALA A 380 -27.61 -6.07 27.35
N THR A 381 -28.73 -6.67 26.97
CA THR A 381 -28.79 -8.09 26.50
C THR A 381 -29.42 -8.23 25.11
N LYS A 382 -29.88 -7.12 24.53
CA LYS A 382 -30.51 -7.05 23.22
C LYS A 382 -29.82 -5.97 22.38
N PRO A 383 -29.79 -6.12 21.04
CA PRO A 383 -29.32 -5.06 20.15
C PRO A 383 -30.06 -3.74 20.39
N ASP A 384 -29.38 -2.63 20.11
CA ASP A 384 -29.91 -1.25 20.14
C ASP A 384 -30.41 -0.77 21.52
N ASP A 385 -29.98 -1.42 22.60
CA ASP A 385 -30.31 -1.04 23.98
C ASP A 385 -29.29 -0.03 24.53
N THR A 386 -29.75 1.20 24.77
CA THR A 386 -28.94 2.29 25.31
C THR A 386 -28.47 2.05 26.74
N ASN A 387 -29.02 1.05 27.45
CA ASN A 387 -28.50 0.67 28.76
C ASN A 387 -27.10 0.03 28.70
N VAL A 388 -26.55 -0.24 27.51
CA VAL A 388 -25.17 -0.71 27.33
C VAL A 388 -24.15 0.14 28.10
N TRP A 389 -24.36 1.45 28.19
CA TRP A 389 -23.47 2.39 28.89
C TRP A 389 -23.64 2.41 30.42
N ASN A 390 -24.67 1.74 30.95
CA ASN A 390 -24.87 1.59 32.40
C ASN A 390 -24.12 0.39 32.99
N GLY A 391 -23.37 -0.36 32.17
CA GLY A 391 -22.63 -1.55 32.59
C GLY A 391 -21.21 -1.62 32.05
N ASP A 392 -20.62 -2.82 32.15
CA ASP A 392 -19.38 -3.15 31.45
C ASP A 392 -19.64 -3.09 29.94
N CYS A 393 -18.74 -2.43 29.20
CA CYS A 393 -18.79 -2.43 27.74
C CYS A 393 -17.42 -2.17 27.12
N VAL A 394 -17.31 -2.53 25.85
CA VAL A 394 -16.23 -2.13 24.96
C VAL A 394 -16.79 -1.20 23.91
N GLU A 395 -16.07 -0.14 23.57
CA GLU A 395 -16.43 0.74 22.47
C GLU A 395 -15.36 0.75 21.39
N ALA A 396 -15.77 0.51 20.14
CA ALA A 396 -14.98 0.79 18.96
C ALA A 396 -15.45 2.11 18.34
N LEU A 397 -14.56 3.11 18.36
CA LEU A 397 -14.79 4.44 17.81
C LEU A 397 -14.02 4.55 16.50
N ILE A 398 -14.69 4.85 15.39
CA ILE A 398 -14.09 4.79 14.06
C ILE A 398 -14.43 6.07 13.29
N GLU A 399 -13.40 6.80 12.89
CA GLU A 399 -13.47 7.91 11.96
C GLU A 399 -12.80 7.52 10.65
N THR A 400 -13.56 7.48 9.57
CA THR A 400 -13.03 7.07 8.27
C THR A 400 -12.46 8.26 7.51
N GLN A 401 -11.84 7.98 6.35
CA GLN A 401 -11.26 9.04 5.54
C GLN A 401 -12.29 10.01 4.94
N THR A 402 -13.57 9.66 4.89
CA THR A 402 -14.67 10.54 4.42
C THR A 402 -15.29 11.39 5.54
N HIS A 403 -14.61 11.50 6.69
CA HIS A 403 -15.04 12.23 7.89
C HIS A 403 -16.37 11.73 8.48
N SER A 404 -16.73 10.48 8.23
CA SER A 404 -17.77 9.80 9.00
C SER A 404 -17.22 9.40 10.37
N TYR A 405 -18.06 9.38 11.39
CA TYR A 405 -17.68 8.99 12.74
C TYR A 405 -18.69 8.00 13.30
N TYR A 406 -18.28 6.76 13.52
CA TYR A 406 -19.12 5.67 14.01
C TYR A 406 -18.70 5.26 15.42
N GLN A 407 -19.67 4.81 16.21
CA GLN A 407 -19.47 4.20 17.51
C GLN A 407 -20.20 2.86 17.54
N LEU A 408 -19.49 1.81 17.97
CA LEU A 408 -20.05 0.50 18.29
C LEU A 408 -19.77 0.23 19.77
N ALA A 409 -20.81 0.24 20.60
CA ALA A 409 -20.74 -0.10 22.02
C ALA A 409 -21.27 -1.52 22.24
N ILE A 410 -20.46 -2.38 22.85
CA ILE A 410 -20.71 -3.82 22.93
C ILE A 410 -20.63 -4.25 24.40
N SER A 411 -21.71 -4.84 24.90
CA SER A 411 -21.75 -5.41 26.25
C SER A 411 -21.11 -6.82 26.31
N PRO A 412 -20.80 -7.34 27.51
CA PRO A 412 -20.33 -8.72 27.67
C PRO A 412 -21.31 -9.80 27.21
N SER A 413 -22.60 -9.49 27.02
CA SER A 413 -23.55 -10.45 26.45
C SER A 413 -23.47 -10.55 24.92
N GLY A 414 -22.65 -9.71 24.29
CA GLY A 414 -22.60 -9.54 22.84
C GLY A 414 -23.67 -8.60 22.28
N ALA A 415 -24.48 -7.95 23.12
CA ALA A 415 -25.43 -6.95 22.65
C ALA A 415 -24.69 -5.72 22.11
N LEU A 416 -25.01 -5.34 20.88
CA LEU A 416 -24.43 -4.21 20.16
C LEU A 416 -25.41 -3.03 20.15
N MET A 417 -24.89 -1.86 20.48
CA MET A 417 -25.49 -0.56 20.17
C MET A 417 -24.56 0.14 19.19
N ASP A 418 -25.04 0.45 18.00
CA ASP A 418 -24.28 1.17 17.00
C ASP A 418 -24.95 2.49 16.62
N LEU A 419 -24.13 3.45 16.21
CA LEU A 419 -24.62 4.78 15.86
C LEU A 419 -23.61 5.55 14.99
N ASP A 420 -24.17 6.33 14.08
CA ASP A 420 -23.44 7.37 13.36
C ASP A 420 -23.44 8.64 14.23
N ARG A 421 -22.26 9.26 14.36
CA ARG A 421 -21.98 10.46 15.15
C ARG A 421 -21.62 11.66 14.28
N LYS A 422 -21.58 11.53 12.95
CA LYS A 422 -21.13 12.58 12.02
C LYS A 422 -21.88 13.89 12.20
N GLN A 423 -23.20 13.82 12.39
CA GLN A 423 -24.09 14.98 12.56
C GLN A 423 -24.85 14.95 13.90
N GLY A 424 -24.23 14.41 14.95
CA GLY A 424 -24.90 14.11 16.22
C GLY A 424 -25.28 12.63 16.35
N LEU A 425 -26.03 12.26 17.38
CA LEU A 425 -26.33 10.86 17.70
C LEU A 425 -27.44 10.31 16.80
N ASN A 426 -27.08 9.50 15.80
CA ASN A 426 -28.03 8.76 14.98
C ASN A 426 -28.08 7.28 15.39
N THR A 427 -29.00 6.94 16.28
CA THR A 427 -29.23 5.57 16.77
C THR A 427 -30.05 4.70 15.82
N LYS A 428 -30.43 5.21 14.64
CA LYS A 428 -31.10 4.43 13.60
C LYS A 428 -30.12 3.87 12.56
N TRP A 429 -28.87 4.31 12.62
CA TRP A 429 -27.83 3.82 11.73
C TRP A 429 -27.38 2.43 12.18
N SER A 430 -27.17 1.51 11.23
CA SER A 430 -26.65 0.18 11.50
C SER A 430 -25.28 -0.01 10.85
N SER A 431 -24.33 -0.48 11.64
CA SER A 431 -22.98 -0.88 11.20
C SER A 431 -22.98 -2.15 10.35
N ARG A 432 -24.05 -2.95 10.42
CA ARG A 432 -24.10 -4.33 9.91
C ARG A 432 -23.01 -5.23 10.50
N ALA A 433 -22.46 -4.87 11.67
CA ALA A 433 -21.42 -5.65 12.31
C ALA A 433 -21.96 -6.99 12.84
N GLU A 434 -21.13 -8.02 12.74
CA GLU A 434 -21.36 -9.30 13.42
C GLU A 434 -20.53 -9.29 14.70
N VAL A 435 -21.16 -9.63 15.82
CA VAL A 435 -20.54 -9.60 17.15
C VAL A 435 -20.82 -10.91 17.86
N THR A 436 -19.77 -11.52 18.40
CA THR A 436 -19.89 -12.66 19.32
C THR A 436 -19.07 -12.41 20.57
N SER A 437 -19.54 -12.98 21.67
CA SER A 437 -18.94 -12.79 22.99
C SER A 437 -18.74 -14.13 23.69
N HIS A 438 -17.68 -14.21 24.49
CA HIS A 438 -17.41 -15.34 25.35
C HIS A 438 -17.08 -14.83 26.76
N ILE A 439 -17.78 -15.37 27.77
CA ILE A 439 -17.50 -15.09 29.18
C ILE A 439 -16.77 -16.31 29.75
N GLY A 440 -15.48 -16.13 30.05
CA GLY A 440 -14.64 -17.11 30.71
C GLY A 440 -14.68 -16.96 32.24
N GLN A 441 -13.77 -17.66 32.93
CA GLN A 441 -13.69 -17.64 34.39
C GLN A 441 -13.20 -16.29 34.94
N ASP A 442 -12.16 -15.72 34.34
CA ASP A 442 -11.44 -14.53 34.76
C ASP A 442 -11.28 -13.49 33.63
N PHE A 443 -12.09 -13.62 32.57
CA PHE A 443 -12.10 -12.72 31.43
C PHE A 443 -13.43 -12.79 30.69
N TRP A 444 -13.64 -11.84 29.80
CA TRP A 444 -14.56 -11.97 28.69
C TRP A 444 -13.91 -11.46 27.40
N SER A 445 -14.36 -11.95 26.27
CA SER A 445 -13.80 -11.58 24.97
C SER A 445 -14.88 -11.34 23.93
N LEU A 446 -14.49 -10.59 22.90
CA LEU A 446 -15.31 -10.24 21.75
C LEU A 446 -14.57 -10.58 20.46
N GLU A 447 -15.33 -11.09 19.49
CA GLU A 447 -14.99 -11.05 18.09
C GLU A 447 -15.97 -10.14 17.37
N VAL A 448 -15.45 -9.19 16.61
CA VAL A 448 -16.25 -8.18 15.91
C VAL A 448 -15.82 -8.13 14.46
N ARG A 449 -16.76 -8.32 13.54
CA ARG A 449 -16.57 -8.10 12.10
C ARG A 449 -17.38 -6.88 11.68
N ILE A 450 -16.71 -5.84 11.20
CA ILE A 450 -17.33 -4.57 10.79
C ILE A 450 -17.21 -4.44 9.27
N PRO A 451 -18.28 -4.71 8.50
CA PRO A 451 -18.24 -4.60 7.04
C PRO A 451 -18.14 -3.14 6.59
N VAL A 452 -17.38 -2.91 5.53
CA VAL A 452 -17.13 -1.58 4.94
C VAL A 452 -17.75 -1.54 3.56
N ALA A 453 -18.58 -0.53 3.32
CA ALA A 453 -19.48 -0.48 2.16
C ALA A 453 -19.02 0.49 1.06
N GLY A 454 -17.79 1.01 1.15
CA GLY A 454 -17.22 1.95 0.19
C GLY A 454 -17.38 3.41 0.61
N ASP A 455 -16.67 4.31 -0.06
CA ASP A 455 -16.65 5.75 0.25
C ASP A 455 -17.97 6.47 -0.07
N LEU A 456 -18.70 6.02 -1.09
CA LEU A 456 -20.01 6.58 -1.46
C LEU A 456 -21.18 6.09 -0.60
N GLN A 457 -20.96 5.12 0.30
CA GLN A 457 -22.06 4.51 1.08
C GLN A 457 -22.89 5.55 1.82
N GLY A 458 -22.23 6.52 2.48
CA GLY A 458 -22.94 7.52 3.28
C GLY A 458 -23.85 8.44 2.47
N ASP A 459 -23.62 8.57 1.16
CA ASP A 459 -24.47 9.34 0.25
C ASP A 459 -25.60 8.48 -0.33
N VAL A 460 -25.36 7.18 -0.52
CA VAL A 460 -26.31 6.23 -1.15
C VAL A 460 -27.30 5.65 -0.15
N ASP A 461 -26.82 5.20 1.02
CA ASP A 461 -27.64 4.68 2.11
C ASP A 461 -27.03 5.15 3.45
N PRO A 462 -27.47 6.33 3.93
CA PRO A 462 -26.94 6.96 5.14
C PRO A 462 -27.31 6.23 6.43
N LEU A 463 -28.15 5.18 6.38
CA LEU A 463 -28.61 4.44 7.55
C LEU A 463 -27.90 3.10 7.71
N ASN A 464 -27.06 2.68 6.77
CA ASN A 464 -26.40 1.38 6.84
C ASN A 464 -24.95 1.44 6.41
N GLY A 465 -24.10 0.66 7.08
CA GLY A 465 -22.74 0.37 6.67
C GLY A 465 -21.73 1.49 6.96
N VAL A 466 -20.48 1.08 7.15
CA VAL A 466 -19.37 2.02 7.35
C VAL A 466 -18.98 2.63 6.00
N ALA A 467 -19.15 3.95 5.87
CA ALA A 467 -18.70 4.70 4.70
C ALA A 467 -17.19 4.93 4.79
N GLY A 468 -16.46 4.42 3.81
CA GLY A 468 -15.00 4.51 3.77
C GLY A 468 -14.40 3.53 2.77
N ARG A 469 -13.16 3.82 2.38
CA ARG A 469 -12.31 2.87 1.65
C ARG A 469 -11.46 2.15 2.68
N ARG A 470 -10.89 1.03 2.27
CA ARG A 470 -9.79 0.41 3.02
C ARG A 470 -8.74 1.48 3.39
N PRO A 471 -8.32 1.58 4.67
CA PRO A 471 -7.34 2.59 5.09
C PRO A 471 -5.99 2.33 4.43
N THR A 472 -5.28 3.41 4.06
CA THR A 472 -3.90 3.35 3.54
C THR A 472 -3.00 4.28 4.35
N SER A 473 -1.69 4.24 4.11
CA SER A 473 -0.77 5.20 4.71
C SER A 473 -1.06 6.66 4.34
N THR A 474 -1.75 6.89 3.22
CA THR A 474 -2.08 8.23 2.72
C THR A 474 -3.49 8.65 3.08
N TYR A 475 -4.42 7.70 3.11
CA TYR A 475 -5.81 7.91 3.56
C TYR A 475 -6.07 7.04 4.79
N PRO A 476 -5.47 7.37 5.95
CA PRO A 476 -5.69 6.58 7.15
C PRO A 476 -7.10 6.79 7.68
N TRP A 477 -7.55 5.81 8.46
CA TRP A 477 -8.65 6.00 9.39
C TRP A 477 -8.10 6.46 10.74
N TYR A 478 -8.97 6.99 11.58
CA TYR A 478 -8.65 7.27 12.97
C TYR A 478 -9.59 6.49 13.86
N PHE A 479 -9.10 5.86 14.92
CA PHE A 479 -9.92 5.00 15.75
C PHE A 479 -9.51 5.01 17.22
N ASN A 480 -10.39 4.47 18.06
CA ASN A 480 -10.06 4.11 19.42
C ASN A 480 -10.80 2.83 19.82
N VAL A 481 -10.14 1.97 20.60
CA VAL A 481 -10.78 0.84 21.28
C VAL A 481 -10.77 1.18 22.76
N CYS A 482 -11.95 1.20 23.37
CA CYS A 482 -12.16 1.63 24.73
C CYS A 482 -12.81 0.52 25.55
N ARG A 483 -12.55 0.48 26.86
CA ARG A 483 -13.25 -0.36 27.83
C ARG A 483 -13.78 0.51 28.96
N GLN A 484 -15.06 0.33 29.25
CA GLN A 484 -15.70 0.74 30.48
C GLN A 484 -15.90 -0.51 31.36
N ARG A 485 -15.41 -0.47 32.59
CA ARG A 485 -15.66 -1.49 33.60
C ARG A 485 -16.39 -0.84 34.78
N VAL A 486 -17.52 -1.43 35.18
CA VAL A 486 -18.38 -0.90 36.24
C VAL A 486 -18.42 -1.86 37.41
N ARG A 487 -18.13 -1.38 38.63
CA ARG A 487 -18.34 -2.12 39.86
C ARG A 487 -18.95 -1.21 40.91
N GLN A 488 -20.21 -1.47 41.27
CA GLN A 488 -20.98 -0.64 42.19
C GLN A 488 -21.01 0.83 41.76
N LYS A 489 -20.30 1.73 42.46
CA LYS A 489 -20.19 3.16 42.14
C LYS A 489 -18.91 3.51 41.38
N ASP A 490 -17.99 2.56 41.25
CA ASP A 490 -16.71 2.76 40.60
C ASP A 490 -16.80 2.43 39.11
N MET A 491 -16.18 3.30 38.30
CA MET A 491 -16.08 3.15 36.87
C MET A 491 -14.63 3.35 36.44
N GLU A 492 -14.04 2.30 35.88
CA GLU A 492 -12.71 2.32 35.30
C GLU A 492 -12.82 2.48 33.78
N LEU A 493 -12.07 3.44 33.24
CA LEU A 493 -12.03 3.72 31.80
C LEU A 493 -10.61 3.48 31.28
N SER A 494 -10.52 2.75 30.18
CA SER A 494 -9.25 2.56 29.47
C SER A 494 -9.45 2.63 27.97
N ALA A 495 -8.43 3.04 27.23
CA ALA A 495 -8.46 3.19 25.79
C ALA A 495 -7.10 2.89 25.16
N PHE A 496 -7.10 2.52 23.88
CA PHE A 496 -5.86 2.34 23.13
C PHE A 496 -5.12 3.66 23.00
N SER A 497 -5.86 4.74 22.73
CA SER A 497 -5.36 6.10 22.77
C SER A 497 -6.06 6.90 23.87
N PRO A 498 -5.42 7.09 25.04
CA PRO A 498 -5.94 7.90 26.14
C PRO A 498 -6.27 9.33 25.71
N THR A 499 -7.41 9.85 26.16
CA THR A 499 -7.84 11.20 25.82
C THR A 499 -7.28 12.26 26.78
N GLY A 500 -6.83 11.84 27.97
CA GLY A 500 -6.44 12.74 29.05
C GLY A 500 -7.65 13.36 29.78
N LYS A 501 -8.86 12.86 29.50
CA LYS A 501 -10.13 13.34 30.05
C LYS A 501 -11.00 12.13 30.37
N ARG A 502 -11.96 12.27 31.28
CA ARG A 502 -12.93 11.22 31.61
C ARG A 502 -14.04 11.05 30.55
N VAL A 503 -13.68 11.04 29.27
CA VAL A 503 -14.57 10.86 28.12
C VAL A 503 -13.82 10.21 26.95
N PHE A 504 -14.42 9.23 26.28
CA PHE A 504 -13.81 8.55 25.14
C PHE A 504 -13.79 9.38 23.84
N HIS A 505 -14.79 10.25 23.66
CA HIS A 505 -15.05 10.95 22.41
C HIS A 505 -14.20 12.24 22.26
N ASP A 506 -12.89 12.08 22.10
CA ASP A 506 -11.96 13.15 21.67
C ASP A 506 -11.31 12.75 20.35
N LEU A 507 -11.90 13.19 19.22
CA LEU A 507 -11.45 12.84 17.86
C LEU A 507 -10.00 13.28 17.57
N MET A 508 -9.46 14.24 18.31
CA MET A 508 -8.07 14.68 18.17
C MET A 508 -7.08 13.71 18.81
N LYS A 509 -7.58 12.79 19.63
CA LYS A 509 -6.80 11.77 20.33
C LYS A 509 -6.91 10.40 19.68
N PHE A 510 -7.77 10.20 18.69
CA PHE A 510 -7.89 8.89 18.03
C PHE A 510 -6.57 8.47 17.38
N ALA A 511 -6.23 7.19 17.52
CA ALA A 511 -5.04 6.60 16.92
C ALA A 511 -5.20 6.50 15.41
N GLU A 512 -4.09 6.64 14.68
CA GLU A 512 -4.06 6.43 13.23
C GLU A 512 -4.12 4.93 12.91
N LEU A 513 -5.05 4.53 12.06
CA LEU A 513 -5.24 3.17 11.55
C LEU A 513 -4.90 3.13 10.07
N TRP A 514 -3.91 2.33 9.67
CA TRP A 514 -3.39 2.34 8.31
C TRP A 514 -2.96 0.95 7.81
N MET A 515 -2.85 0.81 6.49
CA MET A 515 -2.30 -0.36 5.81
C MET A 515 -1.20 0.06 4.83
N GLN A 516 -0.26 -0.85 4.58
CA GLN A 516 0.84 -0.67 3.63
C GLN A 516 0.45 -1.14 2.23
#